data_AF-A0A1Q6RVG9-F1
#
_entry.id   AF-A0A1Q6RVG9-F1
#
_cell.length_a   1.000
_cell.length_b   1.000
_cell.length_c   1.000
_cell.angle_alpha   90.00
_cell.angle_beta   90.00
_cell.angle_gamma   90.00
#
_symmetry.space_group_name_H-M   'P 1'
#
loop_
_entity.id
_entity.type
_entity.pdbx_description
1 polymer ?
#
loop_
_entity_poly.entity_id
_entity_poly.type
_entity_poly.pdbx_seq_one_letter_code
_entity_poly.pdbx_strand_id
1 'polypeptide(L)'
;MLVIKDKDMKVKYKFSYGGFFKYLINQIVIFLGSSVEIMFVIFIISRILTLFDGDNHGNSVILNVANTFLGRATFCALPMAAILTAIPRRLILNDSFLKINRYILDPIYFTRGFNDKINYKDIIKCEKYIFCKGRLYPPYAVMPFARKDFVKIVAENDRIEKTYLVPVQNPDDFIKEVWKRVQLAKSKENDETSKAAVTTNMFQFDLQRGYMPDCDEIVLGVNGVEFKTDKATAGLINVKSISYNDIQLCKKSDKHSINGIDSDNIVEIKTATQTYYIPIKNPYDFINELYKKLNTCNQ
;
A
#
# COMPACT_ATOMS: atom_id res chain seq x y z
N MET A 1 7.03 -23.52 19.38
CA MET A 1 6.30 -22.27 19.11
C MET A 1 7.28 -21.11 19.31
N LEU A 2 8.00 -20.72 18.26
CA LEU A 2 8.95 -19.61 18.29
C LEU A 2 8.26 -18.40 17.67
N VAL A 3 7.83 -17.47 18.52
CA VAL A 3 7.34 -16.16 18.12
C VAL A 3 8.54 -15.38 17.58
N ILE A 4 8.69 -15.36 16.26
CA ILE A 4 9.56 -14.40 15.59
C ILE A 4 8.89 -13.03 15.79
N LYS A 5 9.34 -12.28 16.80
CA LYS A 5 9.17 -10.83 16.79
C LYS A 5 10.03 -10.32 15.64
N ASP A 6 9.45 -10.19 14.45
CA ASP A 6 10.05 -9.43 13.37
C ASP A 6 10.31 -8.03 13.93
N LYS A 7 11.59 -7.71 14.15
CA LYS A 7 12.02 -6.34 14.35
C LYS A 7 11.69 -5.64 13.05
N ASP A 8 10.66 -4.79 13.05
CA ASP A 8 10.30 -3.89 11.94
C ASP A 8 11.59 -3.42 11.24
N MET A 9 11.86 -3.89 10.02
CA MET A 9 13.14 -3.59 9.38
C MET A 9 13.10 -2.17 8.82
N LYS A 10 13.60 -1.22 9.61
CA LYS A 10 13.55 0.22 9.27
C LYS A 10 14.74 0.61 8.40
N VAL A 11 14.51 0.70 7.09
CA VAL A 11 15.51 1.24 6.16
C VAL A 11 15.33 2.75 6.06
N LYS A 12 16.43 3.51 6.16
CA LYS A 12 16.40 4.98 6.19
C LYS A 12 17.16 5.53 4.99
N TYR A 13 16.50 6.38 4.20
CA TYR A 13 17.12 7.11 3.11
C TYR A 13 17.19 8.60 3.44
N LYS A 14 18.37 9.19 3.24
CA LYS A 14 18.57 10.65 3.42
C LYS A 14 18.09 11.38 2.17
N PHE A 15 17.69 12.64 2.35
CA PHE A 15 17.42 13.51 1.21
C PHE A 15 18.70 13.90 0.46
N SER A 16 18.60 13.98 -0.87
CA SER A 16 19.70 14.50 -1.69
C SER A 16 19.65 16.02 -1.75
N TYR A 17 20.78 16.66 -1.48
CA TYR A 17 20.96 18.11 -1.59
C TYR A 17 21.88 18.48 -2.77
N GLY A 18 22.48 17.50 -3.45
CA GLY A 18 23.40 17.72 -4.58
C GLY A 18 24.76 18.33 -4.21
N GLY A 19 25.12 18.35 -2.92
CA GLY A 19 26.40 18.82 -2.39
C GLY A 19 26.29 19.59 -1.06
N PHE A 20 27.42 19.82 -0.39
CA PHE A 20 27.47 20.53 0.90
C PHE A 20 27.00 22.00 0.80
N PHE A 21 27.49 22.76 -0.18
CA PHE A 21 27.07 24.16 -0.36
C PHE A 21 25.58 24.30 -0.65
N LYS A 22 25.02 23.42 -1.49
CA LYS A 22 23.59 23.38 -1.78
C LYS A 22 22.77 22.96 -0.56
N TYR A 23 23.29 22.07 0.28
CA TYR A 23 22.70 21.76 1.58
C TYR A 23 22.65 23.00 2.48
N LEU A 24 23.75 23.76 2.58
CA LEU A 24 23.79 24.98 3.40
C LEU A 24 22.78 26.02 2.92
N ILE A 25 22.76 26.31 1.61
CA ILE A 25 21.78 27.22 1.00
C ILE A 25 20.35 26.74 1.30
N ASN A 26 20.11 25.44 1.18
CA ASN A 26 18.80 24.87 1.50
C ASN A 26 18.40 25.09 2.96
N GLN A 27 19.32 24.92 3.92
CA GLN A 27 19.01 25.17 5.33
C GLN A 27 18.69 26.65 5.57
N ILE A 28 19.45 27.58 4.98
CA ILE A 28 19.19 29.02 5.11
C ILE A 28 17.80 29.37 4.56
N VAL A 29 17.48 28.86 3.37
CA VAL A 29 16.19 29.12 2.72
C VAL A 29 15.03 28.59 3.54
N ILE A 30 15.13 27.38 4.09
CA ILE A 30 14.06 26.82 4.93
C ILE A 30 13.96 27.59 6.26
N PHE A 31 15.08 27.93 6.88
CA PHE A 31 15.09 28.72 8.10
C PHE A 31 14.38 30.06 7.91
N LEU A 32 14.73 30.80 6.85
CA LEU A 32 14.08 32.07 6.52
C LEU A 32 12.60 31.87 6.19
N GLY A 33 12.27 30.87 5.37
CA GLY A 33 10.88 30.55 5.01
C GLY A 33 10.01 30.24 6.22
N SER A 34 10.45 29.29 7.07
CA SER A 34 9.73 28.95 8.30
C SER A 34 9.65 30.11 9.28
N SER A 35 10.66 30.98 9.35
CA SER A 35 10.61 32.20 10.17
C SER A 35 9.50 33.15 9.69
N VAL A 36 9.41 33.39 8.37
CA VAL A 36 8.36 34.23 7.76
C VAL A 36 6.98 33.62 7.99
N GLU A 37 6.84 32.31 7.82
CA GLU A 37 5.57 31.60 8.02
C GLU A 37 5.09 31.66 9.48
N ILE A 38 5.98 31.40 10.45
CA ILE A 38 5.63 31.49 11.88
C ILE A 38 5.22 32.93 12.22
N MET A 39 5.93 33.93 11.71
CA MET A 39 5.58 35.34 11.88
C MET A 39 4.22 35.68 11.26
N PHE A 40 3.90 35.13 10.10
CA PHE A 40 2.60 35.31 9.46
C PHE A 40 1.47 34.71 10.29
N VAL A 41 1.64 33.50 10.85
CA VAL A 41 0.66 32.87 11.75
C VAL A 41 0.45 33.71 13.01
N ILE A 42 1.53 34.20 13.62
CA ILE A 42 1.46 35.09 14.79
C ILE A 42 0.70 36.37 14.46
N PHE A 43 0.94 36.96 13.28
CA PHE A 43 0.22 38.14 12.80
C PHE A 43 -1.28 37.87 12.65
N ILE A 44 -1.67 36.75 12.02
CA ILE A 44 -3.09 36.38 11.85
C ILE A 44 -3.77 36.18 13.22
N ILE A 45 -3.12 35.45 14.14
CA ILE A 45 -3.66 35.24 15.51
C ILE A 45 -3.87 36.58 16.21
N SER A 46 -2.91 37.50 16.10
CA SER A 46 -3.04 38.83 16.67
C SER A 46 -4.21 39.61 16.08
N ARG A 47 -4.39 39.59 14.76
CA ARG A 47 -5.54 40.23 14.11
C ARG A 47 -6.86 39.64 14.59
N ILE A 48 -6.95 38.32 14.74
CA ILE A 48 -8.13 37.65 15.29
C ILE A 48 -8.38 38.09 16.73
N LEU A 49 -7.35 38.12 17.58
CA LEU A 49 -7.47 38.56 18.97
C LEU A 49 -7.94 40.01 19.09
N THR A 50 -7.48 40.91 18.21
CA THR A 50 -7.95 42.30 18.17
C THR A 50 -9.39 42.46 17.71
N LEU A 51 -9.99 41.46 17.01
CA LEU A 51 -11.41 41.51 16.63
C LEU A 51 -12.35 41.20 17.80
N PHE A 52 -11.86 40.52 18.85
CA PHE A 52 -12.63 40.27 20.07
C PHE A 52 -12.57 41.44 21.06
N ASP A 53 -11.78 42.44 20.74
CA ASP A 53 -11.64 43.69 21.45
C ASP A 53 -12.59 44.69 20.79
N GLY A 54 -13.83 44.82 21.30
CA GLY A 54 -14.81 45.78 20.77
C GLY A 54 -14.32 47.24 20.82
N ASP A 55 -15.15 48.20 20.38
CA ASP A 55 -14.88 49.64 20.14
C ASP A 55 -14.23 50.49 21.27
N ASN A 56 -13.65 49.90 22.32
CA ASN A 56 -12.88 50.59 23.35
C ASN A 56 -11.44 50.86 22.89
N HIS A 57 -11.33 51.83 21.98
CA HIS A 57 -10.13 52.27 21.26
C HIS A 57 -8.97 52.90 22.07
N GLY A 58 -8.73 52.55 23.33
CA GLY A 58 -7.66 53.26 24.07
C GLY A 58 -6.96 52.57 25.23
N ASN A 59 -7.54 51.54 25.87
CA ASN A 59 -6.90 50.94 27.03
C ASN A 59 -7.38 49.51 27.31
N SER A 60 -7.57 48.72 26.24
CA SER A 60 -8.00 47.35 26.42
C SER A 60 -6.82 46.50 26.91
N VAL A 61 -7.05 45.83 28.04
CA VAL A 61 -6.16 44.78 28.56
C VAL A 61 -5.87 43.74 27.46
N ILE A 62 -6.84 43.49 26.57
CA ILE A 62 -6.74 42.56 25.45
C ILE A 62 -5.69 43.03 24.42
N LEU A 63 -5.66 44.30 24.01
CA LEU A 63 -4.65 44.82 23.08
C LEU A 63 -3.24 44.81 23.69
N ASN A 64 -3.11 45.13 24.99
CA ASN A 64 -1.83 45.05 25.69
C ASN A 64 -1.35 43.61 25.85
N VAL A 65 -2.24 42.67 26.15
CA VAL A 65 -1.94 41.22 26.19
C VAL A 65 -1.59 40.72 24.79
N ALA A 66 -2.32 41.12 23.75
CA ALA A 66 -2.05 40.75 22.36
C ALA A 66 -0.70 41.28 21.87
N ASN A 67 -0.35 42.54 22.17
CA ASN A 67 0.94 43.12 21.82
C ASN A 67 2.10 42.50 22.61
N THR A 68 1.90 42.20 23.90
CA THR A 68 2.89 41.49 24.72
C THR A 68 3.09 40.06 24.21
N PHE A 69 2.01 39.38 23.83
CA PHE A 69 2.05 38.06 23.21
C PHE A 69 2.72 38.10 21.85
N LEU A 70 2.45 39.11 21.02
CA LEU A 70 3.08 39.30 19.71
C LEU A 70 4.59 39.45 19.84
N GLY A 71 5.04 40.35 20.72
CA GLY A 71 6.45 40.58 20.98
C GLY A 71 7.16 39.30 21.43
N ARG A 72 6.59 38.59 22.42
CA ARG A 72 7.15 37.32 22.93
C ARG A 72 7.11 36.19 21.90
N ALA A 73 6.02 36.08 21.13
CA ALA A 73 5.87 35.05 20.09
C ALA A 73 6.87 35.26 18.94
N THR A 74 7.17 36.52 18.58
CA THR A 74 8.22 36.86 17.61
C THR A 74 9.60 36.41 18.09
N PHE A 75 9.92 36.57 19.38
CA PHE A 75 11.17 36.04 19.95
C PHE A 75 11.24 34.50 19.94
N CYS A 76 10.10 33.81 20.01
CA CYS A 76 10.03 32.35 19.90
C CYS A 76 10.10 31.84 18.45
N ALA A 77 9.88 32.68 17.44
CA ALA A 77 9.84 32.27 16.03
C ALA A 77 11.21 31.80 15.53
N LEU A 78 12.29 32.53 15.83
CA LEU A 78 13.64 32.18 15.38
C LEU A 78 14.16 30.86 15.99
N PRO A 79 14.04 30.62 17.32
CA PRO A 79 14.37 29.32 17.90
C PRO A 79 13.57 28.17 17.30
N MET A 80 12.25 28.36 17.08
CA MET A 80 11.40 27.33 16.47
C MET A 80 11.80 27.01 15.02
N ALA A 81 12.09 28.04 14.21
CA ALA A 81 12.60 27.85 12.86
C ALA A 81 13.98 27.15 12.86
N ALA A 82 14.85 27.47 13.81
CA ALA A 82 16.15 26.82 13.97
C ALA A 82 16.00 25.33 14.31
N ILE A 83 15.11 25.00 15.26
CA ILE A 83 14.79 23.61 15.63
C ILE A 83 14.27 22.85 14.40
N LEU A 84 13.28 23.39 13.69
CA LEU A 84 12.71 22.75 12.49
C LEU A 84 13.76 22.52 11.40
N THR A 85 14.68 23.46 11.23
CA THR A 85 15.79 23.36 10.26
C THR A 85 16.81 22.29 10.65
N ALA A 86 17.08 22.14 11.95
CA ALA A 86 18.06 21.18 12.48
C ALA A 86 17.59 19.72 12.42
N ILE A 87 16.28 19.46 12.40
CA ILE A 87 15.75 18.09 12.36
C ILE A 87 16.12 17.42 11.02
N PRO A 88 16.77 16.25 11.03
CA PRO A 88 17.22 15.60 9.80
C PRO A 88 16.03 15.10 8.98
N ARG A 89 15.96 15.57 7.74
CA ARG A 89 14.94 15.18 6.75
C ARG A 89 15.30 13.85 6.10
N ARG A 90 14.35 12.92 6.07
CA ARG A 90 14.60 11.53 5.67
C ARG A 90 13.33 10.78 5.31
N LEU A 91 13.50 9.77 4.47
CA LEU A 91 12.52 8.72 4.21
C LEU A 91 12.80 7.54 5.12
N ILE A 92 11.74 6.95 5.67
CA ILE A 92 11.83 5.74 6.48
C ILE A 92 10.88 4.72 5.87
N LEU A 93 11.42 3.59 5.43
CA LEU A 93 10.66 2.45 4.95
C LEU A 93 10.53 1.47 6.12
N ASN A 94 9.30 1.21 6.55
CA ASN A 94 8.96 0.13 7.48
C ASN A 94 8.33 -1.02 6.67
N ASP A 95 7.88 -2.09 7.32
CA ASP A 95 7.36 -3.24 6.57
C ASP A 95 5.97 -2.99 5.96
N SER A 96 5.21 -2.04 6.51
CA SER A 96 3.83 -1.74 6.09
C SER A 96 3.65 -0.39 5.40
N PHE A 97 4.51 0.60 5.70
CA PHE A 97 4.38 1.95 5.15
C PHE A 97 5.71 2.65 4.90
N LEU A 98 5.69 3.55 3.93
CA LEU A 98 6.70 4.57 3.69
C LEU A 98 6.35 5.84 4.47
N LYS A 99 7.32 6.37 5.21
CA LYS A 99 7.21 7.63 5.97
C LYS A 99 8.11 8.69 5.38
N ILE A 100 7.55 9.86 5.08
CA ILE A 100 8.26 11.01 4.52
C ILE A 100 8.36 12.10 5.60
N ASN A 101 9.57 12.30 6.15
CA ASN A 101 9.79 13.34 7.16
C ASN A 101 10.45 14.57 6.53
N ARG A 102 9.67 15.64 6.34
CA ARG A 102 10.15 16.90 5.76
C ARG A 102 10.38 18.01 6.79
N TYR A 103 9.63 18.00 7.89
CA TYR A 103 9.71 19.00 8.95
C TYR A 103 9.76 20.44 8.41
N ILE A 104 8.78 20.76 7.54
CA ILE A 104 8.52 22.12 7.05
C ILE A 104 7.10 22.50 7.44
N LEU A 105 6.89 23.79 7.69
CA LEU A 105 5.56 24.36 7.75
C LEU A 105 5.17 24.74 6.32
N ASP A 106 3.90 24.55 5.98
CA ASP A 106 3.31 25.00 4.72
C ASP A 106 1.96 25.63 5.08
N PRO A 107 1.81 26.96 5.00
CA PRO A 107 0.59 27.64 5.42
C PRO A 107 -0.60 27.35 4.49
N ILE A 108 -0.37 26.89 3.26
CA ILE A 108 -1.45 26.50 2.33
C ILE A 108 -1.89 25.07 2.63
N TYR A 109 -0.98 24.21 3.10
CA TYR A 109 -1.26 22.83 3.44
C TYR A 109 -0.73 22.50 4.84
N PHE A 110 -1.33 23.10 5.89
CA PHE A 110 -0.91 23.13 7.31
C PHE A 110 -0.49 21.79 7.97
N THR A 111 -0.67 20.65 7.30
CA THR A 111 -0.28 19.31 7.76
C THR A 111 0.44 18.46 6.69
N ARG A 112 0.47 18.91 5.43
CA ARG A 112 1.00 18.14 4.31
C ARG A 112 2.52 18.20 4.33
N GLY A 113 3.17 17.05 4.39
CA GLY A 113 4.62 16.96 4.29
C GLY A 113 5.35 17.01 5.61
N PHE A 114 4.78 17.53 6.71
CA PHE A 114 5.48 17.55 8.01
C PHE A 114 5.93 16.14 8.40
N ASN A 115 5.05 15.17 8.20
CA ASN A 115 5.28 13.76 8.52
C ASN A 115 4.28 12.82 7.81
N ASP A 116 4.34 12.74 6.47
CA ASP A 116 3.40 11.91 5.71
C ASP A 116 3.69 10.42 5.87
N LYS A 117 2.62 9.61 5.97
CA LYS A 117 2.67 8.15 5.91
C LYS A 117 1.89 7.68 4.69
N ILE A 118 2.48 6.75 3.94
CA ILE A 118 1.91 6.17 2.73
C ILE A 118 2.01 4.65 2.85
N ASN A 119 0.88 3.93 2.86
CA ASN A 119 0.94 2.47 2.87
C ASN A 119 1.39 1.95 1.51
N TYR A 120 2.11 0.83 1.48
CA TYR A 120 2.61 0.30 0.21
C TYR A 120 1.52 -0.17 -0.75
N LYS A 121 0.41 -0.69 -0.22
CA LYS A 121 -0.74 -1.11 -1.03
C LYS A 121 -1.33 0.03 -1.84
N ASP A 122 -1.30 1.24 -1.27
CA ASP A 122 -1.86 2.46 -1.84
C ASP A 122 -0.95 3.09 -2.91
N ILE A 123 0.31 2.63 -3.04
CA ILE A 123 1.25 3.19 -4.03
C ILE A 123 0.91 2.63 -5.42
N ILE A 124 0.63 3.56 -6.33
CA ILE A 124 0.36 3.30 -7.76
C ILE A 124 1.68 3.36 -8.54
N LYS A 125 2.49 4.39 -8.30
CA LYS A 125 3.69 4.68 -9.08
C LYS A 125 4.83 5.18 -8.20
N CYS A 126 6.05 4.70 -8.46
CA CYS A 126 7.28 5.19 -7.87
C CYS A 126 8.37 5.22 -8.94
N GLU A 127 8.80 6.41 -9.36
CA GLU A 127 9.72 6.58 -10.49
C GLU A 127 10.64 7.78 -10.33
N LYS A 128 11.76 7.78 -11.06
CA LYS A 128 12.60 8.98 -11.17
C LYS A 128 11.83 10.12 -11.80
N TYR A 129 12.04 11.31 -11.29
CA TYR A 129 11.42 12.53 -11.78
C TYR A 129 12.49 13.55 -12.12
N ILE A 130 12.49 13.99 -13.38
CA ILE A 130 13.34 15.10 -13.80
C ILE A 130 12.58 16.40 -13.52
N PHE A 131 13.12 17.22 -12.65
CA PHE A 131 12.48 18.48 -12.28
C PHE A 131 12.56 19.51 -13.44
N CYS A 132 11.42 19.79 -14.08
CA CYS A 132 11.31 20.79 -15.15
C CYS A 132 11.07 22.20 -14.57
N LYS A 133 11.74 23.23 -15.12
CA LYS A 133 11.52 24.64 -14.75
C LYS A 133 10.06 25.05 -15.05
N GLY A 134 9.48 25.92 -14.21
CA GLY A 134 8.29 26.70 -14.56
C GLY A 134 6.98 26.37 -13.85
N ARG A 135 6.90 25.30 -13.04
CA ARG A 135 5.74 25.07 -12.17
C ARG A 135 6.01 25.56 -10.75
N LEU A 136 5.26 26.59 -10.30
CA LEU A 136 5.12 26.90 -8.89
C LEU A 136 4.47 25.69 -8.23
N TYR A 137 5.25 24.99 -7.40
CA TYR A 137 4.74 23.96 -6.53
C TYR A 137 5.14 24.29 -5.09
N PRO A 138 4.30 23.90 -4.11
CA PRO A 138 4.35 24.35 -2.71
C PRO A 138 5.73 24.14 -2.07
N PRO A 139 6.02 24.83 -0.94
CA PRO A 139 7.34 24.84 -0.33
C PRO A 139 7.91 23.43 -0.22
N TYR A 140 9.00 23.18 -0.93
CA TYR A 140 9.67 21.89 -0.87
C TYR A 140 10.53 21.82 0.39
N ALA A 141 10.53 20.65 1.02
CA ALA A 141 11.44 20.28 2.11
C ALA A 141 12.93 20.42 1.75
N VAL A 142 13.20 20.43 0.45
CA VAL A 142 14.49 20.57 -0.17
C VAL A 142 14.30 21.31 -1.48
N MET A 143 14.94 22.46 -1.61
CA MET A 143 15.02 23.21 -2.84
C MET A 143 15.52 22.31 -3.98
N PRO A 144 14.94 22.39 -5.19
CA PRO A 144 15.22 21.49 -6.31
C PRO A 144 16.57 21.76 -6.99
N PHE A 145 17.63 21.98 -6.20
CA PHE A 145 19.01 22.13 -6.66
C PHE A 145 19.60 20.81 -7.21
N ALA A 146 19.06 19.66 -6.77
CA ALA A 146 19.44 18.31 -7.19
C ALA A 146 18.41 17.71 -8.16
N ARG A 147 18.28 18.28 -9.36
CA ARG A 147 17.19 18.00 -10.32
C ARG A 147 17.06 16.55 -10.81
N LYS A 148 18.13 15.75 -10.69
CA LYS A 148 18.19 14.35 -11.16
C LYS A 148 17.88 13.32 -10.06
N ASP A 149 17.84 13.77 -8.81
CA ASP A 149 17.74 12.87 -7.64
C ASP A 149 16.32 12.84 -7.07
N PHE A 150 15.35 13.43 -7.79
CA PHE A 150 13.95 13.42 -7.38
C PHE A 150 13.28 12.11 -7.77
N VAL A 151 12.44 11.64 -6.85
CA VAL A 151 11.53 10.53 -7.05
C VAL A 151 10.11 11.04 -6.91
N LYS A 152 9.26 10.66 -7.87
CA LYS A 152 7.82 10.88 -7.85
C LYS A 152 7.14 9.63 -7.32
N ILE A 153 6.35 9.82 -6.28
CA ILE A 153 5.53 8.77 -5.67
C ILE A 153 4.07 9.18 -5.85
N VAL A 154 3.28 8.35 -6.51
CA VAL A 154 1.84 8.53 -6.67
C VAL A 154 1.16 7.47 -5.83
N ALA A 155 0.33 7.91 -4.89
CA ALA A 155 -0.47 7.04 -4.05
C ALA A 155 -1.95 7.41 -4.15
N GLU A 156 -2.81 6.40 -4.11
CA GLU A 156 -4.24 6.57 -4.04
C GLU A 156 -4.66 6.73 -2.58
N ASN A 157 -5.44 7.77 -2.27
CA ASN A 157 -5.98 7.94 -0.94
C ASN A 157 -7.42 8.40 -1.06
N ASP A 158 -8.37 7.54 -0.70
CA ASP A 158 -9.81 7.80 -0.77
C ASP A 158 -10.25 8.36 -2.14
N ARG A 159 -9.81 7.71 -3.22
CA ARG A 159 -10.09 8.04 -4.64
C ARG A 159 -9.47 9.35 -5.15
N ILE A 160 -8.58 9.98 -4.38
CA ILE A 160 -7.79 11.13 -4.83
C ILE A 160 -6.34 10.70 -4.99
N GLU A 161 -5.80 10.84 -6.21
CA GLU A 161 -4.38 10.62 -6.48
C GLU A 161 -3.54 11.72 -5.79
N LYS A 162 -2.72 11.30 -4.83
CA LYS A 162 -1.76 12.17 -4.16
C LYS A 162 -0.37 11.93 -4.72
N THR A 163 0.21 12.99 -5.29
CA THR A 163 1.60 12.99 -5.76
C THR A 163 2.53 13.59 -4.71
N TYR A 164 3.62 12.87 -4.43
CA TYR A 164 4.74 13.28 -3.60
C TYR A 164 6.01 13.35 -4.43
N LEU A 165 6.70 14.48 -4.36
CA LEU A 165 8.03 14.64 -4.94
C LEU A 165 9.05 14.74 -3.79
N VAL A 166 10.05 13.86 -3.81
CA VAL A 166 11.09 13.78 -2.76
C VAL A 166 12.47 13.61 -3.40
N PRO A 167 13.48 14.38 -2.98
CA PRO A 167 14.85 14.11 -3.39
C PRO A 167 15.46 13.03 -2.50
N VAL A 168 16.10 12.02 -3.08
CA VAL A 168 16.60 10.86 -2.36
C VAL A 168 18.06 10.60 -2.72
N GLN A 169 18.90 10.34 -1.71
CA GLN A 169 20.25 9.81 -1.98
C GLN A 169 20.12 8.39 -2.53
N ASN A 170 20.69 8.16 -3.72
CA ASN A 170 20.55 6.91 -4.48
C ASN A 170 19.08 6.56 -4.85
N PRO A 171 18.48 7.30 -5.80
CA PRO A 171 17.08 7.12 -6.15
C PRO A 171 16.77 5.73 -6.75
N ASP A 172 17.72 5.10 -7.44
CA ASP A 172 17.53 3.76 -8.02
C ASP A 172 17.31 2.69 -6.95
N ASP A 173 18.18 2.66 -5.95
CA ASP A 173 18.07 1.73 -4.83
C ASP A 173 16.77 1.94 -4.04
N PHE A 174 16.43 3.20 -3.77
CA PHE A 174 15.17 3.55 -3.10
C PHE A 174 13.94 3.04 -3.87
N ILE A 175 13.88 3.29 -5.18
CA ILE A 175 12.75 2.86 -6.02
C ILE A 175 12.63 1.34 -6.02
N LYS A 176 13.76 0.63 -6.12
CA LYS A 176 13.80 -0.84 -6.09
C LYS A 176 13.25 -1.39 -4.77
N GLU A 177 13.69 -0.83 -3.64
CA GLU A 177 13.23 -1.28 -2.31
C GLU A 177 11.76 -0.96 -2.07
N VAL A 178 11.26 0.20 -2.53
CA VAL A 178 9.82 0.52 -2.48
C VAL A 178 9.02 -0.52 -3.28
N TRP A 179 9.40 -0.81 -4.52
CA TRP A 179 8.67 -1.75 -5.37
C TRP A 179 8.62 -3.16 -4.81
N LYS A 180 9.72 -3.63 -4.21
CA LYS A 180 9.76 -4.91 -3.49
C LYS A 180 8.66 -4.98 -2.41
N ARG A 181 8.51 -3.91 -1.60
CA ARG A 181 7.51 -3.84 -0.53
C ARG A 181 6.08 -3.68 -1.05
N VAL A 182 5.89 -2.94 -2.15
CA VAL A 182 4.59 -2.82 -2.83
C VAL A 182 4.10 -4.17 -3.33
N GLN A 183 4.97 -4.96 -3.98
CA GLN A 183 4.62 -6.30 -4.46
C GLN A 183 4.25 -7.25 -3.31
N LEU A 184 5.00 -7.22 -2.21
CA LEU A 184 4.69 -8.01 -1.01
C LEU A 184 3.38 -7.60 -0.35
N ALA A 185 3.07 -6.29 -0.30
CA ALA A 185 1.82 -5.82 0.28
C ALA A 185 0.60 -6.25 -0.56
N LYS A 186 0.69 -6.13 -1.89
CA LYS A 186 -0.41 -6.49 -2.81
C LYS A 186 -0.62 -8.00 -2.92
N SER A 187 0.43 -8.81 -2.82
CA SER A 187 0.31 -10.28 -2.78
C SER A 187 -0.40 -10.76 -1.50
N LYS A 188 -0.09 -10.18 -0.34
CA LYS A 188 -0.80 -10.48 0.91
C LYS A 188 -2.28 -10.11 0.88
N GLU A 189 -2.62 -8.97 0.27
CA GLU A 189 -4.02 -8.55 0.09
C GLU A 189 -4.77 -9.52 -0.82
N ASN A 190 -4.13 -10.00 -1.90
CA ASN A 190 -4.72 -11.04 -2.74
C ASN A 190 -4.90 -12.35 -1.96
N ASP A 191 -3.92 -12.80 -1.16
CA ASP A 191 -4.04 -14.00 -0.34
C ASP A 191 -5.14 -13.90 0.73
N GLU A 192 -5.29 -12.75 1.38
CA GLU A 192 -6.34 -12.49 2.38
C GLU A 192 -7.72 -12.35 1.72
N THR A 193 -7.81 -11.68 0.57
CA THR A 193 -9.06 -11.56 -0.20
C THR A 193 -9.46 -12.90 -0.79
N SER A 194 -8.50 -13.71 -1.25
CA SER A 194 -8.71 -15.09 -1.67
C SER A 194 -9.17 -15.98 -0.51
N LYS A 195 -8.68 -15.75 0.72
CA LYS A 195 -9.17 -16.45 1.92
C LYS A 195 -10.54 -15.96 2.39
N ALA A 196 -10.84 -14.67 2.25
CA ALA A 196 -12.12 -14.08 2.64
C ALA A 196 -13.24 -14.31 1.63
N ALA A 197 -12.91 -14.51 0.35
CA ALA A 197 -13.86 -14.79 -0.72
C ALA A 197 -14.24 -16.28 -0.86
N VAL A 198 -13.61 -17.19 -0.11
CA VAL A 198 -14.12 -18.56 0.02
C VAL A 198 -15.36 -18.51 0.90
N THR A 199 -16.51 -18.37 0.25
CA THR A 199 -17.77 -18.81 0.84
C THR A 199 -17.58 -20.27 1.22
N THR A 200 -17.68 -20.56 2.51
CA THR A 200 -17.39 -21.85 3.17
C THR A 200 -18.12 -23.07 2.58
N ASN A 201 -19.02 -22.86 1.62
CA ASN A 201 -19.86 -23.87 0.97
C ASN A 201 -19.62 -24.01 -0.55
N MET A 202 -18.56 -23.41 -1.11
CA MET A 202 -18.21 -23.59 -2.53
C MET A 202 -16.93 -24.40 -2.72
N PHE A 203 -17.00 -25.39 -3.61
CA PHE A 203 -15.88 -26.12 -4.18
C PHE A 203 -15.32 -25.26 -5.33
N GLN A 204 -14.04 -24.87 -5.29
CA GLN A 204 -13.39 -24.09 -6.37
C GLN A 204 -12.24 -24.88 -6.98
N PHE A 205 -12.19 -24.96 -8.30
CA PHE A 205 -11.06 -25.56 -9.02
C PHE A 205 -9.98 -24.49 -9.21
N ASP A 206 -8.97 -24.48 -8.35
CA ASP A 206 -7.79 -23.63 -8.55
C ASP A 206 -6.79 -24.31 -9.48
N LEU A 207 -6.97 -24.09 -10.78
CA LEU A 207 -6.08 -24.60 -11.84
C LEU A 207 -4.73 -23.84 -11.89
N GLN A 208 -4.53 -22.76 -11.12
CA GLN A 208 -3.34 -21.90 -11.23
C GLN A 208 -2.22 -22.23 -10.23
N ARG A 209 -2.46 -23.10 -9.24
CA ARG A 209 -1.50 -23.33 -8.13
C ARG A 209 -0.29 -24.19 -8.43
N GLY A 210 -0.15 -24.76 -9.63
CA GLY A 210 0.94 -25.69 -9.91
C GLY A 210 1.34 -25.78 -11.37
N TYR A 211 1.80 -24.68 -11.96
CA TYR A 211 2.60 -24.78 -13.19
C TYR A 211 4.04 -25.14 -12.77
N MET A 212 4.34 -26.43 -12.60
CA MET A 212 5.72 -26.93 -12.54
C MET A 212 6.15 -27.25 -13.98
N PRO A 213 7.17 -26.57 -14.54
CA PRO A 213 7.55 -26.71 -15.96
C PRO A 213 7.92 -28.14 -16.39
N ASP A 214 8.31 -28.99 -15.44
CA ASP A 214 8.88 -30.32 -15.68
C ASP A 214 8.00 -31.48 -15.17
N CYS A 215 6.70 -31.25 -14.95
CA CYS A 215 5.76 -32.29 -14.53
C CYS A 215 4.56 -32.39 -15.50
N ASP A 216 4.23 -33.61 -15.90
CA ASP A 216 3.03 -33.94 -16.69
C ASP A 216 1.72 -33.85 -15.88
N GLU A 217 1.79 -33.33 -14.65
CA GLU A 217 0.71 -33.27 -13.69
C GLU A 217 0.34 -31.83 -13.34
N ILE A 218 -0.96 -31.57 -13.20
CA ILE A 218 -1.52 -30.33 -12.68
C ILE A 218 -2.17 -30.61 -11.34
N VAL A 219 -1.87 -29.76 -10.35
CA VAL A 219 -2.45 -29.85 -9.01
C VAL A 219 -3.75 -29.05 -8.93
N LEU A 220 -4.83 -29.71 -8.53
CA LEU A 220 -6.14 -29.16 -8.25
C LEU A 220 -6.28 -29.01 -6.72
N GLY A 221 -6.32 -27.77 -6.24
CA GLY A 221 -6.56 -27.49 -4.83
C GLY A 221 -8.05 -27.52 -4.50
N VAL A 222 -8.47 -28.43 -3.63
CA VAL A 222 -9.82 -28.47 -3.04
C VAL A 222 -9.69 -28.18 -1.55
N ASN A 223 -9.97 -26.93 -1.16
CA ASN A 223 -10.04 -26.51 0.25
C ASN A 223 -8.82 -26.94 1.10
N GLY A 224 -7.61 -26.92 0.52
CA GLY A 224 -6.36 -27.31 1.17
C GLY A 224 -5.91 -28.76 0.92
N VAL A 225 -6.71 -29.59 0.24
CA VAL A 225 -6.32 -30.93 -0.24
C VAL A 225 -5.93 -30.84 -1.72
N GLU A 226 -4.79 -31.41 -2.07
CA GLU A 226 -4.23 -31.37 -3.42
C GLU A 226 -4.55 -32.65 -4.18
N PHE A 227 -5.26 -32.52 -5.31
CA PHE A 227 -5.53 -33.61 -6.25
C PHE A 227 -4.71 -33.42 -7.52
N LYS A 228 -4.44 -34.49 -8.26
CA LYS A 228 -3.62 -34.43 -9.47
C LYS A 228 -4.43 -34.82 -10.70
N THR A 229 -4.23 -34.09 -11.78
CA THR A 229 -4.75 -34.40 -13.12
C THR A 229 -3.63 -34.34 -14.15
N ASP A 230 -3.81 -35.00 -15.29
CA ASP A 230 -2.80 -34.98 -16.36
C ASP A 230 -2.86 -33.68 -17.15
N LYS A 231 -1.69 -33.18 -17.59
CA LYS A 231 -1.59 -31.96 -18.39
C LYS A 231 -2.41 -32.00 -19.68
N ALA A 232 -2.51 -33.18 -20.29
CA ALA A 232 -3.29 -33.42 -21.51
C ALA A 232 -4.81 -33.30 -21.30
N THR A 233 -5.30 -33.56 -20.08
CA THR A 233 -6.74 -33.59 -19.77
C THR A 233 -7.19 -32.42 -18.91
N ALA A 234 -6.28 -31.62 -18.36
CA ALA A 234 -6.62 -30.44 -17.57
C ALA A 234 -7.45 -29.39 -18.32
N GLY A 235 -7.23 -29.23 -19.63
CA GLY A 235 -8.03 -28.34 -20.48
C GLY A 235 -9.48 -28.77 -20.65
N LEU A 236 -9.84 -29.99 -20.22
CA LEU A 236 -11.21 -30.52 -20.27
C LEU A 236 -12.02 -30.11 -19.03
N ILE A 237 -11.37 -29.60 -17.98
CA ILE A 237 -12.04 -29.11 -16.76
C ILE A 237 -12.68 -27.75 -17.06
N ASN A 238 -13.92 -27.76 -17.53
CA ASN A 238 -14.68 -26.54 -17.84
C ASN A 238 -15.51 -26.02 -16.65
N VAL A 239 -15.07 -26.30 -15.43
CA VAL A 239 -15.78 -25.88 -14.21
C VAL A 239 -14.84 -25.12 -13.30
N LYS A 240 -15.21 -23.88 -12.98
CA LYS A 240 -14.41 -23.00 -12.10
C LYS A 240 -14.77 -23.21 -10.63
N SER A 241 -16.05 -23.46 -10.36
CA SER A 241 -16.55 -23.75 -9.01
C SER A 241 -17.89 -24.48 -9.06
N ILE A 242 -18.17 -25.29 -8.05
CA ILE A 242 -19.43 -25.99 -7.80
C ILE A 242 -19.81 -25.73 -6.34
N SER A 243 -21.05 -25.37 -6.03
CA SER A 243 -21.50 -25.31 -4.64
C SER A 243 -21.68 -26.73 -4.08
N TYR A 244 -21.23 -27.00 -2.85
CA TYR A 244 -21.46 -28.31 -2.21
C TYR A 244 -22.95 -28.63 -2.08
N ASN A 245 -23.78 -27.61 -1.86
CA ASN A 245 -25.23 -27.76 -1.71
C ASN A 245 -25.95 -28.12 -3.02
N ASP A 246 -25.29 -27.90 -4.17
CA ASP A 246 -25.88 -28.18 -5.48
C ASP A 246 -25.50 -29.57 -6.00
N ILE A 247 -24.64 -30.30 -5.29
CA ILE A 247 -24.19 -31.64 -5.66
C ILE A 247 -25.27 -32.66 -5.28
N GLN A 248 -25.88 -33.27 -6.28
CA GLN A 248 -26.85 -34.35 -6.10
C GLN A 248 -26.19 -35.72 -6.09
N LEU A 249 -25.11 -35.89 -6.86
CA LEU A 249 -24.37 -37.14 -6.97
C LEU A 249 -22.91 -36.86 -7.34
N CYS A 250 -21.99 -37.61 -6.72
CA CYS A 250 -20.57 -37.63 -7.10
C CYS A 250 -20.12 -39.11 -7.17
N LYS A 251 -19.72 -39.58 -8.36
CA LYS A 251 -19.27 -40.97 -8.55
C LYS A 251 -18.11 -41.05 -9.52
N LYS A 252 -17.43 -42.20 -9.55
CA LYS A 252 -16.54 -42.53 -10.67
C LYS A 252 -17.42 -42.69 -11.92
N SER A 253 -17.03 -42.02 -13.00
CA SER A 253 -17.71 -42.10 -14.28
C SER A 253 -17.43 -43.45 -14.94
N ASP A 254 -18.43 -43.99 -15.64
CA ASP A 254 -18.30 -45.18 -16.49
C ASP A 254 -17.74 -44.82 -17.88
N LYS A 255 -17.50 -43.54 -18.15
CA LYS A 255 -16.87 -43.06 -19.38
C LYS A 255 -15.35 -43.29 -19.33
N HIS A 256 -14.81 -43.62 -20.49
CA HIS A 256 -13.37 -43.77 -20.73
C HIS A 256 -12.78 -42.62 -21.56
N SER A 257 -13.59 -41.62 -21.94
CA SER A 257 -13.12 -40.44 -22.67
C SER A 257 -13.99 -39.21 -22.43
N ILE A 258 -13.38 -38.03 -22.58
CA ILE A 258 -14.05 -36.72 -22.56
C ILE A 258 -13.67 -36.00 -23.86
N ASN A 259 -14.67 -35.62 -24.67
CA ASN A 259 -14.47 -34.92 -25.94
C ASN A 259 -13.46 -35.61 -26.89
N GLY A 260 -13.43 -36.95 -26.90
CA GLY A 260 -12.53 -37.74 -27.73
C GLY A 260 -11.11 -37.92 -27.19
N ILE A 261 -10.83 -37.44 -25.97
CA ILE A 261 -9.56 -37.69 -25.26
C ILE A 261 -9.78 -38.79 -24.23
N ASP A 262 -9.01 -39.87 -24.33
CA ASP A 262 -9.10 -41.01 -23.42
C ASP A 262 -8.65 -40.63 -22.01
N SER A 263 -9.42 -41.06 -21.01
CA SER A 263 -9.14 -40.94 -19.59
C SER A 263 -9.96 -41.95 -18.81
N ASP A 264 -9.29 -42.90 -18.17
CA ASP A 264 -9.93 -43.97 -17.37
C ASP A 264 -10.30 -43.53 -15.96
N ASN A 265 -9.87 -42.34 -15.56
CA ASN A 265 -10.02 -41.81 -14.21
C ASN A 265 -10.80 -40.49 -14.25
N ILE A 266 -12.10 -40.61 -14.51
CA ILE A 266 -13.03 -39.49 -14.58
C ILE A 266 -13.98 -39.55 -13.40
N VAL A 267 -14.16 -38.42 -12.72
CA VAL A 267 -15.23 -38.22 -11.73
C VAL A 267 -16.41 -37.53 -12.41
N GLU A 268 -17.60 -38.06 -12.17
CA GLU A 268 -18.87 -37.48 -12.60
C GLU A 268 -19.52 -36.78 -11.40
N ILE A 269 -19.76 -35.48 -11.53
CA ILE A 269 -20.49 -34.67 -10.55
C ILE A 269 -21.79 -34.20 -11.19
N LYS A 270 -22.93 -34.60 -10.64
CA LYS A 270 -24.25 -34.19 -11.10
C LYS A 270 -24.81 -33.11 -10.18
N THR A 271 -25.22 -32.00 -10.78
CA THR A 271 -26.03 -30.95 -10.13
C THR A 271 -27.45 -30.96 -10.71
N ALA A 272 -28.33 -30.11 -10.19
CA ALA A 272 -29.69 -29.96 -10.71
C ALA A 272 -29.73 -29.50 -12.19
N THR A 273 -28.71 -28.78 -12.65
CA THR A 273 -28.70 -28.12 -13.96
C THR A 273 -27.70 -28.73 -14.94
N GLN A 274 -26.67 -29.43 -14.47
CA GLN A 274 -25.59 -29.92 -15.32
C GLN A 274 -24.88 -31.14 -14.73
N THR A 275 -24.27 -31.95 -15.60
CA THR A 275 -23.30 -32.98 -15.20
C THR A 275 -21.90 -32.55 -15.64
N TYR A 276 -20.95 -32.55 -14.70
CA TYR A 276 -19.54 -32.26 -14.92
C TYR A 276 -18.73 -33.56 -14.95
N TYR A 277 -17.78 -33.64 -15.88
CA TYR A 277 -16.82 -34.74 -15.99
C TYR A 277 -15.43 -34.18 -15.74
N ILE A 278 -14.75 -34.65 -14.70
CA ILE A 278 -13.48 -34.11 -14.25
C ILE A 278 -12.45 -35.25 -14.25
N PRO A 279 -11.39 -35.17 -15.07
CA PRO A 279 -10.29 -36.13 -15.03
C PRO A 279 -9.44 -35.92 -13.78
N ILE A 280 -9.29 -36.97 -12.96
CA ILE A 280 -8.54 -36.95 -11.68
C ILE A 280 -7.81 -38.29 -11.52
N LYS A 281 -6.50 -38.29 -11.30
CA LYS A 281 -5.70 -39.53 -11.21
C LYS A 281 -6.21 -40.53 -10.16
N ASN A 282 -6.64 -40.03 -9.00
CA ASN A 282 -7.22 -40.85 -7.95
C ASN A 282 -8.68 -40.43 -7.69
N PRO A 283 -9.65 -40.98 -8.46
CA PRO A 283 -11.04 -40.55 -8.37
C PRO A 283 -11.67 -40.95 -7.03
N TYR A 284 -11.27 -42.06 -6.43
CA TYR A 284 -11.84 -42.53 -5.17
C TYR A 284 -11.42 -41.67 -3.97
N ASP A 285 -10.15 -41.25 -3.90
CA ASP A 285 -9.69 -40.33 -2.85
C ASP A 285 -10.45 -39.00 -2.93
N PHE A 286 -10.63 -38.50 -4.15
CA PHE A 286 -11.40 -37.28 -4.39
C PHE A 286 -12.86 -37.41 -3.94
N ILE A 287 -13.52 -38.50 -4.33
CA ILE A 287 -14.92 -38.78 -3.96
C ILE A 287 -15.06 -38.89 -2.44
N ASN A 288 -14.14 -39.61 -1.78
CA ASN A 288 -14.17 -39.82 -0.33
C ASN A 288 -13.99 -38.50 0.44
N GLU A 289 -13.05 -37.65 0.03
CA GLU A 289 -12.86 -36.32 0.64
C GLU A 289 -14.08 -35.42 0.42
N LEU A 290 -14.70 -35.47 -0.76
CA LEU A 290 -15.91 -34.71 -1.06
C LEU A 290 -17.10 -35.17 -0.19
N TYR A 291 -17.28 -36.48 0.01
CA TYR A 291 -18.35 -37.02 0.86
C TYR A 291 -18.17 -36.75 2.35
N LYS A 292 -16.93 -36.73 2.87
CA LYS A 292 -16.67 -36.30 4.26
C LYS A 292 -17.26 -34.91 4.53
N LYS A 293 -17.23 -34.03 3.54
CA LYS A 293 -17.76 -32.66 3.63
C LYS A 293 -19.28 -32.57 3.43
N LEU A 294 -19.83 -33.28 2.45
CA LEU A 294 -21.29 -33.36 2.29
C LEU A 294 -21.99 -33.86 3.57
N ASN A 295 -21.36 -34.80 4.29
CA ASN A 295 -21.89 -35.31 5.55
C ASN A 295 -21.71 -34.37 6.74
N THR A 296 -20.77 -33.41 6.70
CA THR A 296 -20.60 -32.39 7.76
C THR A 296 -21.45 -31.13 7.53
N CYS A 297 -21.96 -30.89 6.32
CA CYS A 297 -22.89 -29.80 6.03
C CYS A 297 -24.37 -30.15 6.31
N ASN A 298 -24.70 -31.44 6.46
CA ASN A 298 -26.05 -31.93 6.78
C ASN A 298 -26.27 -32.21 8.29
N GLN A 299 -25.32 -31.81 9.15
CA GLN A 299 -25.46 -31.74 10.61
C GLN A 299 -25.50 -30.29 11.06
#